data_AF-A0A348DCJ3-F1
#
_entry.id   AF-A0A348DCJ3-F1
#
_cell.length_a   1.000
_cell.length_b   1.000
_cell.length_c   1.000
_cell.angle_alpha   90.00
_cell.angle_beta   90.00
_cell.angle_gamma   90.00
#
_symmetry.space_group_name_H-M   'P 1'
#
loop_
_entity.id
_entity.type
_entity.pdbx_description
1 polymer ?
#
loop_
_entity_poly.entity_id
_entity_poly.type
_entity_poly.pdbx_seq_one_letter_code
_entity_poly.pdbx_strand_id
1 'polypeptide(L)'
;MGSVHLTVKDGHINGGDYVCYYKGSVNGNTAAVKSVPHNKHDTTAFNGFAPLDLELRIEEHGPVYLFKGNVKGDSSKAIHGELHFLADLA
;
A
#
# COMPACT_ATOMS: atom_id res chain seq x y z
N MET A 1 8.57 -0.55 11.80
CA MET A 1 7.38 -1.13 11.15
C MET A 1 6.30 -0.05 11.14
N GLY A 2 5.82 0.33 9.96
CA GLY A 2 4.71 1.29 9.83
C GLY A 2 3.39 0.54 9.72
N SER A 3 2.32 1.13 10.26
CA SER A 3 0.95 0.64 10.08
C SER A 3 0.19 1.63 9.22
N VAL A 4 -0.57 1.11 8.25
CA VAL A 4 -1.37 1.90 7.33
C VAL A 4 -2.84 1.52 7.50
N HIS A 5 -3.74 2.46 7.25
CA HIS A 5 -5.16 2.17 7.11
C HIS A 5 -5.57 2.42 5.66
N LEU A 6 -6.33 1.49 5.10
CA LEU A 6 -6.76 1.52 3.70
C LEU A 6 -8.26 1.20 3.64
N THR A 7 -8.91 1.77 2.64
CA THR A 7 -10.29 1.48 2.24
C THR A 7 -10.28 1.06 0.78
N VAL A 8 -11.12 0.08 0.45
CA VAL A 8 -11.31 -0.38 -0.92
C VAL A 8 -12.79 -0.27 -1.27
N LYS A 9 -13.10 0.46 -2.33
CA LYS A 9 -14.47 0.60 -2.86
C LYS A 9 -14.44 0.56 -4.37
N ASP A 10 -15.27 -0.30 -4.97
CA ASP A 10 -15.38 -0.44 -6.43
C ASP A 10 -14.01 -0.65 -7.11
N GLY A 11 -13.13 -1.44 -6.48
CA GLY A 11 -11.77 -1.70 -6.95
C GLY A 11 -10.77 -0.55 -6.74
N HIS A 12 -11.18 0.58 -6.13
CA HIS A 12 -10.31 1.72 -5.85
C HIS A 12 -9.79 1.70 -4.42
N ILE A 13 -8.50 1.99 -4.26
CA ILE A 13 -7.79 2.04 -2.98
C ILE A 13 -7.62 3.50 -2.57
N ASN A 14 -7.96 3.81 -1.33
CA ASN A 14 -7.55 5.05 -0.66
C ASN A 14 -7.08 4.73 0.77
N GLY A 15 -6.06 5.43 1.24
CA GLY A 15 -5.72 5.41 2.65
C GLY A 15 -4.44 6.14 2.95
N GLY A 16 -3.80 5.79 4.06
CA GLY A 16 -2.60 6.50 4.50
C GLY A 16 -2.05 5.99 5.82
N ASP A 17 -0.93 6.59 6.17
CA ASP A 17 -0.36 6.61 7.50
C ASP A 17 0.01 8.06 7.87
N TYR A 18 0.80 8.22 8.92
CA TYR A 18 1.29 9.53 9.37
C TYR A 18 2.23 10.24 8.37
N VAL A 19 2.82 9.52 7.42
CA VAL A 19 3.83 10.05 6.49
C VAL A 19 3.26 10.24 5.08
N CYS A 20 2.48 9.27 4.61
CA CYS A 20 2.02 9.15 3.24
C CYS A 20 0.51 9.01 3.14
N TYR A 21 -0.06 9.49 2.05
CA TYR A 21 -1.34 8.99 1.58
C TYR A 21 -1.14 8.04 0.39
N TYR A 22 -2.05 7.08 0.25
CA TYR A 22 -2.04 6.06 -0.79
C TYR A 22 -3.29 6.15 -1.64
N LYS A 23 -3.13 6.07 -2.96
CA LYS A 23 -4.24 5.98 -3.91
C LYS A 23 -3.93 4.92 -4.96
N GLY A 24 -4.91 4.16 -5.39
CA GLY A 24 -4.64 3.09 -6.34
C GLY A 24 -5.88 2.33 -6.79
N SER A 25 -5.62 1.16 -7.34
CA SER A 25 -6.64 0.22 -7.78
C SER A 25 -6.20 -1.21 -7.52
N VAL A 26 -7.16 -2.07 -7.20
CA VAL A 26 -7.01 -3.53 -7.13
C VAL A 26 -7.67 -4.16 -8.36
N ASN A 27 -7.02 -5.16 -8.95
CA ASN A 27 -7.54 -5.99 -10.02
C ASN A 27 -7.15 -7.45 -9.77
N GLY A 28 -8.13 -8.27 -9.40
CA GLY A 28 -7.90 -9.64 -8.95
C GLY A 28 -6.97 -9.66 -7.73
N ASN A 29 -5.84 -10.37 -7.86
CA ASN A 29 -4.82 -10.50 -6.83
C ASN A 29 -3.67 -9.51 -6.96
N THR A 30 -3.84 -8.44 -7.73
CA THR A 30 -2.81 -7.40 -7.92
C THR A 30 -3.34 -6.03 -7.56
N ALA A 31 -2.45 -5.16 -7.08
CA ALA A 31 -2.75 -3.76 -6.80
C ALA A 31 -1.66 -2.83 -7.33
N ALA A 32 -2.09 -1.75 -7.98
CA ALA A 32 -1.24 -0.63 -8.36
C ALA A 32 -1.51 0.51 -7.38
N VAL A 33 -0.48 0.96 -6.65
CA VAL A 33 -0.62 1.94 -5.58
C VAL A 33 0.38 3.07 -5.75
N LYS A 34 -0.10 4.30 -5.77
CA LYS A 34 0.73 5.49 -5.66
C LYS A 34 0.85 5.90 -4.21
N SER A 35 2.06 5.90 -3.68
CA SER A 35 2.43 6.47 -2.39
C SER A 35 2.86 7.92 -2.58
N VAL A 36 2.26 8.84 -1.83
CA VAL A 36 2.62 10.26 -1.88
C VAL A 36 2.94 10.76 -0.48
N PRO A 37 4.19 11.21 -0.23
CA PRO A 37 4.55 11.83 1.04
C PRO A 37 3.75 13.12 1.23
N HIS A 38 3.19 13.31 2.42
CA HIS A 38 2.58 14.59 2.81
C HIS A 38 3.28 15.20 4.02
N ASN A 39 3.83 14.36 4.91
CA ASN A 39 4.65 14.82 6.02
C ASN A 39 6.09 15.05 5.55
N LYS A 40 6.55 16.29 5.62
CA LYS A 40 7.91 16.69 5.21
C LYS A 40 8.97 16.49 6.29
N HIS A 41 8.53 16.11 7.50
CA HIS A 41 9.41 15.93 8.67
C HIS A 41 9.79 14.46 8.90
N ASP A 42 9.36 13.56 8.03
CA ASP A 42 9.63 12.13 8.13
C ASP A 42 9.86 11.52 6.74
N THR A 43 10.41 10.31 6.71
CA THR A 43 10.75 9.59 5.48
C THR A 43 9.75 8.49 5.15
N THR A 44 9.55 8.25 3.86
CA THR A 44 8.75 7.11 3.39
C THR A 44 9.37 5.76 3.80
N ALA A 45 8.61 4.67 3.65
CA ALA A 45 9.11 3.30 3.80
C ALA A 45 10.34 2.97 2.92
N PHE A 46 10.66 3.81 1.92
CA PHE A 46 11.80 3.67 1.03
C PHE A 46 12.88 4.76 1.22
N ASN A 47 12.90 5.43 2.37
CA ASN A 47 13.86 6.49 2.75
C ASN A 47 13.92 7.67 1.76
N GLY A 48 12.84 7.95 1.05
CA GLY A 48 12.74 9.05 0.08
C GLY A 48 11.60 10.03 0.37
N PHE A 49 11.64 11.18 -0.31
CA PHE A 49 10.64 12.27 -0.21
C PHE A 49 9.82 12.47 -1.50
N ALA A 50 9.97 11.58 -2.48
CA ALA A 50 9.26 11.64 -3.75
C ALA A 50 8.06 10.69 -3.74
N PRO A 51 7.00 10.99 -4.52
CA PRO A 51 5.98 10.01 -4.83
C PRO A 51 6.57 8.75 -5.46
N LEU A 52 6.02 7.59 -5.12
CA LEU A 52 6.42 6.29 -5.65
C LEU A 52 5.21 5.54 -6.17
N ASP A 53 5.36 4.90 -7.34
CA ASP A 53 4.39 3.94 -7.84
C ASP A 53 4.82 2.53 -7.42
N LEU A 54 3.90 1.78 -6.83
CA LEU A 54 4.10 0.43 -6.30
C LEU A 54 3.26 -0.57 -7.09
N GLU A 55 3.85 -1.72 -7.35
CA GLU A 55 3.17 -2.87 -7.95
C GLU A 55 3.16 -4.00 -6.92
N LEU A 56 1.96 -4.38 -6.47
CA LEU A 56 1.75 -5.32 -5.37
C LEU A 56 0.99 -6.56 -5.86
N ARG A 57 1.30 -7.71 -5.27
CA ARG A 57 0.52 -8.94 -5.29
C ARG A 57 -0.06 -9.20 -3.93
N ILE A 58 -1.30 -9.66 -3.89
CA ILE A 58 -2.08 -9.94 -2.70
C ILE A 58 -2.39 -11.44 -2.69
N GLU A 59 -2.17 -12.10 -1.56
CA GLU A 59 -2.43 -13.51 -1.35
C GLU A 59 -3.32 -13.68 -0.12
N GLU A 60 -4.35 -14.49 -0.23
CA GLU A 60 -5.20 -14.86 0.90
C GLU A 60 -4.50 -15.93 1.75
N HIS A 61 -4.38 -15.69 3.06
CA HIS A 61 -3.75 -16.59 4.02
C HIS A 61 -4.65 -16.74 5.25
N GLY A 62 -5.84 -17.34 5.04
CA GLY A 62 -6.80 -17.60 6.10
C GLY A 62 -7.42 -16.32 6.67
N PRO A 63 -7.16 -15.94 7.95
CA PRO A 63 -7.76 -14.76 8.55
C PRO A 63 -7.12 -13.42 8.09
N VAL A 64 -6.02 -13.47 7.34
CA VAL A 64 -5.29 -12.30 6.88
C VAL A 64 -5.00 -12.39 5.38
N TYR A 65 -4.70 -11.25 4.76
CA TYR A 65 -4.07 -11.22 3.45
C TYR A 65 -2.61 -10.83 3.58
N LEU A 66 -1.75 -11.47 2.82
CA LEU A 66 -0.37 -11.04 2.66
C LEU A 66 -0.25 -10.20 1.40
N PHE A 67 0.54 -9.13 1.46
CA PHE A 67 0.96 -8.42 0.26
C PHE A 67 2.47 -8.43 0.11
N LYS A 68 2.92 -8.48 -1.13
CA LYS A 68 4.32 -8.35 -1.52
C LYS A 68 4.43 -7.57 -2.81
N GLY A 69 5.47 -6.77 -2.96
CA GLY A 69 5.67 -5.99 -4.17
C GLY A 69 6.94 -5.16 -4.12
N ASN A 70 7.03 -4.22 -5.04
CA ASN A 70 8.18 -3.33 -5.16
C ASN A 70 7.80 -2.00 -5.81
N VAL A 71 8.74 -1.05 -5.78
CA VAL A 71 8.65 0.16 -6.60
C VAL A 71 8.67 -0.22 -8.07
N LYS A 72 7.76 0.35 -8.86
CA LYS A 72 7.64 0.09 -10.29
C LYS A 72 8.97 0.36 -11.00
N GLY A 73 9.48 -0.64 -11.72
CA GLY A 73 10.76 -0.57 -12.42
C GLY A 73 12.00 -0.81 -11.55
N ASP A 74 11.86 -1.02 -10.23
CA ASP A 74 12.98 -1.29 -9.32
C ASP A 74 12.61 -2.40 -8.31
N SER A 75 12.98 -3.65 -8.63
CA SER A 75 12.73 -4.82 -7.78
C SER A 75 13.62 -4.89 -6.53
N SER A 76 14.68 -4.07 -6.44
CA SER A 76 15.52 -3.99 -5.25
C SER A 76 14.83 -3.26 -4.09
N LYS A 77 13.85 -2.41 -4.42
CA LYS A 77 13.00 -1.68 -3.48
C LYS A 77 11.71 -2.45 -3.22
N ALA A 78 11.85 -3.59 -2.53
CA ALA A 78 10.73 -4.45 -2.18
C ALA A 78 10.00 -4.00 -0.91
N ILE A 79 8.72 -4.34 -0.81
CA ILE A 79 7.88 -4.15 0.38
C ILE A 79 6.96 -5.36 0.53
N HIS A 80 6.70 -5.74 1.79
CA HIS A 80 5.75 -6.78 2.12
C HIS A 80 5.10 -6.50 3.47
N GLY A 81 3.96 -7.14 3.74
CA GLY A 81 3.27 -7.03 5.01
C GLY A 81 1.96 -7.80 5.03
N GLU A 82 1.21 -7.58 6.10
CA GLU A 82 -0.07 -8.22 6.36
C GLU A 82 -1.20 -7.18 6.29
N LEU A 83 -2.36 -7.60 5.80
CA LEU A 83 -3.59 -6.84 5.78
C LEU A 83 -4.61 -7.58 6.63
N HIS A 84 -5.22 -6.83 7.54
CA HIS A 84 -6.31 -7.31 8.38
C HIS A 84 -7.60 -6.64 7.93
N PHE A 85 -8.62 -7.45 7.65
CA PHE A 85 -9.96 -6.93 7.40
C PHE A 85 -10.54 -6.37 8.70
N LEU A 86 -11.04 -5.13 8.65
CA LEU A 86 -11.59 -4.45 9.82
C LEU A 86 -13.12 -4.44 9.82
N ALA A 87 -13.71 -4.00 8.72
CA ALA A 87 -15.16 -3.89 8.55
C ALA A 87 -15.53 -3.63 7.09
N ASP A 88 -16.79 -3.89 6.76
CA ASP A 88 -17.42 -3.43 5.52
C ASP A 88 -17.63 -1.91 5.52
N LEU A 89 -17.73 -1.33 4.33
CA LEU A 89 -18.12 0.08 4.15
C LEU A 89 -19.64 0.23 4.23
N ALA A 90 -20.10 1.31 4.85
CA ALA A 90 -21.52 1.68 4.97
C ALA A 90 -22.13 2.20 3.66
#